data_AF-A0A015KAS1-F1
#
_entry.id   AF-A0A015KAS1-F1
#
_cell.length_a   1.000
_cell.length_b   1.000
_cell.length_c   1.000
_cell.angle_alpha   90.00
_cell.angle_beta   90.00
_cell.angle_gamma   90.00
#
_symmetry.space_group_name_H-M   'P 1'
#
loop_
_entity.id
_entity.type
_entity.pdbx_description
1 polymer ?
#
loop_
_entity_poly.entity_id
_entity_poly.type
_entity_poly.pdbx_seq_one_letter_code
_entity_poly.pdbx_strand_id
1 'polypeptide(L)'
;MITNIEKAQQRVKELEEKLKQAKALKQKVEARAKAAENKQKRAYDTRRKILVGAAILAKVERGEWPKDKMLEMMNQQLTRADDRLLFDLPAVKETGS
;
A
#
# COMPACT_ATOMS: atom_id res chain seq x y z
N MET A 1 11.57 -53.37 26.58
CA MET A 1 11.71 -52.71 25.25
C MET A 1 10.54 -51.78 24.93
N ILE A 2 9.31 -52.07 25.36
CA ILE A 2 8.10 -51.26 25.09
C ILE A 2 8.19 -49.82 25.67
N THR A 3 8.77 -49.67 26.86
CA THR A 3 8.89 -48.38 27.58
C THR A 3 9.76 -47.31 26.89
N ASN A 4 10.73 -47.72 26.06
CA ASN A 4 11.56 -46.76 25.33
C ASN A 4 10.86 -46.22 24.08
N ILE A 5 9.97 -47.00 23.48
CA ILE A 5 9.18 -46.60 22.31
C ILE A 5 8.12 -45.58 22.74
N GLU A 6 7.44 -45.80 23.86
CA GLU A 6 6.47 -44.85 24.42
C GLU A 6 7.13 -43.51 24.80
N LYS A 7 8.31 -43.56 25.44
CA LYS A 7 9.09 -42.35 25.73
C LYS A 7 9.52 -41.61 24.47
N ALA A 8 9.91 -42.33 23.41
CA ALA A 8 10.25 -41.72 22.12
C ALA A 8 9.03 -41.05 21.48
N GLN A 9 7.85 -41.69 21.51
CA GLN A 9 6.60 -41.12 21.00
C GLN A 9 6.16 -39.87 21.76
N GLN A 10 6.28 -39.88 23.10
CA GLN A 10 5.99 -38.70 23.92
C GLN A 10 6.89 -37.52 23.53
N ARG A 11 8.18 -37.81 23.32
CA ARG A 11 9.18 -36.80 22.94
C ARG A 11 8.95 -36.26 21.53
N VAL A 12 8.51 -37.11 20.59
CA VAL A 12 8.08 -36.68 19.25
C VAL A 12 6.89 -35.74 19.34
N LYS A 13 5.85 -36.09 20.11
CA LYS A 13 4.68 -35.21 20.32
C LYS A 13 5.07 -33.86 20.90
N GLU A 14 5.89 -33.83 21.94
CA GLU A 14 6.36 -32.57 22.54
C GLU A 14 7.15 -31.71 21.54
N LEU A 15 7.98 -32.33 20.70
CA LEU A 15 8.74 -31.63 19.66
C LEU A 15 7.83 -31.10 18.55
N GLU A 16 6.81 -31.86 18.15
CA GLU A 16 5.80 -31.41 17.17
C GLU A 16 4.99 -30.23 17.69
N GLU A 17 4.56 -30.26 18.95
CA GLU A 17 3.85 -29.15 19.59
C GLU A 17 4.73 -27.90 19.67
N LYS A 18 5.99 -28.04 20.09
CA LYS A 18 6.96 -26.94 20.11
C LYS A 18 7.22 -26.39 18.70
N LEU A 19 7.32 -27.26 17.69
CA LEU A 19 7.50 -26.84 16.30
C LEU A 19 6.27 -26.06 15.80
N LYS A 20 5.06 -26.50 16.14
CA LYS A 20 3.81 -25.81 15.78
C LYS A 20 3.75 -24.42 16.42
N GLN A 21 4.09 -24.32 17.71
CA GLN A 21 4.14 -23.04 18.43
C GLN A 21 5.18 -22.09 17.82
N ALA A 22 6.39 -22.58 17.55
CA ALA A 22 7.46 -21.79 16.94
C ALA A 22 7.10 -21.30 15.52
N LYS A 23 6.46 -22.15 14.70
CA LYS A 23 5.96 -21.75 13.38
C LYS A 23 4.88 -20.68 13.48
N ALA A 24 3.94 -20.81 14.41
CA ALA A 24 2.89 -19.82 14.62
C ALA A 24 3.45 -18.45 15.07
N LEU A 25 4.44 -18.46 15.98
CA LEU A 25 5.16 -17.25 16.40
C LEU A 25 5.90 -16.60 15.22
N LYS A 26 6.62 -17.38 14.42
CA LYS A 26 7.32 -16.89 13.22
C LYS A 26 6.36 -16.23 12.23
N GLN A 27 5.26 -16.91 11.90
CA GLN A 27 4.24 -16.37 11.00
C GLN A 27 3.63 -15.06 11.51
N LYS A 28 3.36 -14.97 12.83
CA LYS A 28 2.82 -13.75 13.44
C LYS A 28 3.80 -12.58 13.35
N VAL A 29 5.09 -12.81 13.58
CA VAL A 29 6.14 -11.78 13.48
C VAL A 29 6.32 -11.35 12.03
N GLU A 30 6.38 -12.28 11.08
CA GLU A 30 6.49 -11.98 9.65
C GLU A 30 5.29 -11.19 9.13
N ALA A 31 4.07 -11.57 9.52
CA ALA A 31 2.86 -10.84 9.16
C ALA A 31 2.89 -9.40 9.70
N ARG A 32 3.35 -9.21 10.95
CA ARG A 32 3.49 -7.88 11.55
C ARG A 32 4.56 -7.04 10.85
N ALA A 33 5.69 -7.63 10.49
CA ALA A 33 6.76 -6.95 9.75
C ALA A 33 6.28 -6.50 8.37
N LYS A 34 5.63 -7.40 7.61
CA LYS A 34 5.03 -7.08 6.30
C LYS A 34 3.97 -5.99 6.40
N ALA A 35 3.12 -6.03 7.42
CA ALA A 35 2.10 -5.01 7.64
C ALA A 35 2.74 -3.63 7.93
N ALA A 36 3.80 -3.58 8.75
CA ALA A 36 4.53 -2.36 9.05
C ALA A 36 5.23 -1.79 7.80
N GLU A 37 5.91 -2.64 7.03
CA GLU A 37 6.56 -2.25 5.77
C GLU A 37 5.55 -1.71 4.75
N ASN A 38 4.42 -2.40 4.57
CA ASN A 38 3.36 -1.95 3.68
C ASN A 38 2.76 -0.60 4.12
N LYS A 39 2.58 -0.40 5.44
CA LYS A 39 2.14 0.90 5.98
C LYS A 39 3.15 2.00 5.67
N GLN A 40 4.44 1.74 5.86
CA GLN A 40 5.50 2.69 5.58
C GLN A 40 5.60 3.01 4.08
N LYS A 41 5.55 2.00 3.21
CA LYS A 41 5.53 2.16 1.74
C LYS A 41 4.36 3.03 1.29
N ARG A 42 3.15 2.78 1.81
CA ARG A 42 1.98 3.62 1.52
C ARG A 42 2.17 5.06 2.01
N ALA A 43 2.69 5.25 3.22
CA ALA A 43 2.96 6.59 3.75
C ALA A 43 3.96 7.37 2.88
N TYR A 44 5.05 6.72 2.45
CA TYR A 44 6.02 7.33 1.54
C TYR A 44 5.45 7.63 0.17
N ASP A 45 4.64 6.72 -0.40
CA ASP A 45 4.00 6.95 -1.69
C ASP A 45 3.01 8.13 -1.64
N THR A 46 2.18 8.21 -0.58
CA THR A 46 1.31 9.37 -0.34
C THR A 46 2.12 10.66 -0.20
N ARG A 47 3.19 10.65 0.60
CA ARG A 47 4.07 11.82 0.77
C ARG A 47 4.70 12.24 -0.55
N ARG A 48 5.21 11.31 -1.35
CA ARG A 48 5.80 11.56 -2.67
C ARG A 48 4.78 12.20 -3.61
N LYS A 49 3.56 11.67 -3.68
CA LYS A 49 2.48 12.22 -4.54
C LYS A 49 2.11 13.65 -4.13
N ILE A 50 1.98 13.92 -2.84
CA ILE A 50 1.70 15.27 -2.31
C ILE A 50 2.84 16.24 -2.69
N LEU A 51 4.10 15.84 -2.49
CA LEU A 51 5.26 16.69 -2.78
C LEU A 51 5.37 17.00 -4.28
N VAL A 52 5.11 16.03 -5.16
CA VAL A 52 5.08 16.27 -6.62
C VAL A 52 3.97 17.26 -6.98
N GLY A 53 2.76 17.08 -6.42
CA GLY A 53 1.64 18.01 -6.64
C GLY A 53 1.96 19.43 -6.16
N ALA A 54 2.50 19.57 -4.95
CA ALA A 54 2.89 20.86 -4.38
C ALA A 54 3.98 21.55 -5.22
N ALA A 55 4.98 20.80 -5.70
CA ALA A 55 6.03 21.34 -6.56
C ALA A 55 5.49 21.85 -7.91
N ILE A 56 4.55 21.11 -8.51
CA ILE A 56 3.88 21.51 -9.76
C ILE A 56 3.06 22.78 -9.56
N LEU A 57 2.22 22.84 -8.52
CA LEU A 57 1.42 24.02 -8.20
C LEU A 57 2.32 25.24 -7.99
N ALA A 58 3.40 25.09 -7.22
CA ALA A 58 4.35 26.17 -6.99
C ALA A 58 5.04 26.65 -8.28
N LYS A 59 5.30 25.77 -9.25
CA LYS A 59 5.83 26.16 -10.57
C LYS A 59 4.82 26.97 -11.38
N VAL A 60 3.55 26.57 -11.34
CA VAL A 60 2.46 27.30 -12.01
C VAL A 60 2.26 28.68 -11.39
N GLU A 61 2.25 28.78 -10.07
CA GLU A 61 2.14 30.04 -9.33
C GLU A 61 3.30 31.01 -9.63
N ARG A 62 4.52 30.48 -9.80
CA ARG A 62 5.69 31.28 -10.21
C ARG A 62 5.70 31.65 -11.70
N GLY A 63 4.73 31.18 -12.49
CA GLY A 63 4.68 31.40 -13.93
C GLY A 63 5.71 30.61 -14.74
N GLU A 64 6.46 29.69 -14.10
CA GLU A 64 7.45 28.81 -14.77
C GLU A 64 6.77 27.75 -15.63
N TRP A 65 5.48 27.47 -15.37
CA TRP A 65 4.70 26.51 -16.13
C TRP A 65 3.28 27.05 -16.38
N PRO A 66 2.77 27.07 -17.64
CA PRO A 66 1.43 27.57 -17.90
C PRO A 66 0.35 26.76 -17.20
N LYS A 67 -0.57 27.47 -16.53
CA LYS A 67 -1.71 26.87 -15.83
C LYS A 67 -2.57 26.01 -16.77
N ASP A 68 -2.76 26.45 -18.01
CA ASP A 68 -3.57 25.73 -18.99
C ASP A 68 -3.01 24.33 -19.31
N LYS A 69 -1.68 24.19 -19.39
CA LYS A 69 -1.04 22.88 -19.58
C LYS A 69 -1.21 21.97 -18.37
N MET A 70 -1.22 22.54 -17.16
CA MET A 70 -1.51 21.78 -15.95
C MET A 70 -2.97 21.32 -15.92
N LEU A 71 -3.92 22.18 -16.28
CA LEU A 71 -5.34 21.84 -16.37
C LEU A 71 -5.63 20.79 -17.46
N GLU A 72 -4.98 20.88 -18.62
CA GLU A 72 -5.08 19.88 -19.68
C GLU A 72 -4.57 18.52 -19.20
N MET A 73 -3.43 18.50 -18.50
CA MET A 73 -2.91 17.28 -17.89
C MET A 73 -3.88 16.70 -16.85
N MET A 74 -4.47 17.53 -15.98
CA MET A 74 -5.48 17.09 -15.01
C MET A 74 -6.73 16.53 -15.71
N ASN A 75 -7.18 17.16 -16.79
CA ASN A 75 -8.33 16.71 -17.58
C ASN A 75 -8.14 15.31 -18.20
N GLN A 76 -6.90 14.96 -18.57
CA GLN A 76 -6.56 13.64 -19.09
C GLN A 76 -6.40 12.57 -17.99
N GLN A 77 -5.93 12.97 -16.80
CA GLN A 77 -5.62 12.03 -15.72
C GLN A 77 -6.78 11.79 -14.73
N LEU A 78 -7.64 12.79 -14.52
CA LEU A 78 -8.75 12.69 -13.57
C LEU A 78 -10.00 12.14 -14.26
N THR A 79 -10.52 11.04 -13.74
CA THR A 79 -11.75 10.41 -14.26
C THR A 79 -12.96 10.63 -13.35
N ARG A 80 -12.74 10.78 -12.04
CA ARG A 80 -13.82 10.96 -11.06
C ARG A 80 -14.36 12.39 -11.11
N ALA A 81 -15.67 12.54 -11.09
CA ALA A 81 -16.34 13.84 -11.15
C ALA A 81 -15.93 14.77 -10.00
N ASP A 82 -15.86 14.24 -8.76
CA ASP A 82 -15.49 15.01 -7.58
C ASP A 82 -14.06 15.58 -7.69
N ASP A 83 -13.12 14.77 -8.16
CA ASP A 83 -11.72 15.21 -8.34
C ASP A 83 -11.61 16.25 -9.47
N ARG A 84 -12.38 16.10 -10.55
CA ARG A 84 -12.43 17.06 -11.68
C ARG A 84 -13.03 18.40 -11.26
N LEU A 85 -14.02 18.40 -10.37
CA LEU A 85 -14.64 19.61 -9.83
C LEU A 85 -13.63 20.48 -9.06
N LEU A 86 -12.64 19.88 -8.40
CA LEU A 86 -11.57 20.63 -7.71
C LEU A 86 -10.71 21.49 -8.65
N PHE A 87 -10.77 21.23 -9.96
CA PHE A 87 -10.03 21.95 -10.99
C PHE A 87 -10.97 22.65 -11.99
N ASP A 88 -12.26 22.79 -11.67
CA ASP A 88 -13.29 23.36 -12.54
C ASP A 88 -13.40 22.64 -13.91
N LEU A 89 -13.03 21.35 -13.96
CA LEU A 89 -13.05 20.56 -15.19
C LEU A 89 -14.45 19.97 -15.44
N PRO A 90 -14.92 19.94 -16.70
CA PRO A 90 -16.22 19.34 -17.02
C PRO A 90 -16.20 17.85 -16.68
N ALA A 91 -17.33 17.25 -16.31
CA ALA A 91 -17.40 15.80 -16.12
C ALA A 91 -16.94 15.07 -17.39
N VAL A 92 -16.27 13.92 -17.23
CA VAL A 92 -16.00 13.04 -18.38
C VAL A 92 -17.37 12.69 -18.95
N LYS A 93 -17.68 13.15 -20.17
CA LYS A 93 -18.83 12.59 -20.87
C LYS A 93 -18.54 11.10 -20.99
N GLU A 94 -19.36 10.28 -20.36
CA GLU A 94 -19.37 8.85 -20.65
C GLU A 94 -19.61 8.74 -22.15
N THR A 95 -18.54 8.50 -22.92
CA THR A 95 -18.66 7.97 -24.27
C THR A 95 -19.18 6.56 -24.07
N GLY A 96 -20.51 6.47 -23.98
CA GLY A 96 -21.22 5.23 -23.87
C GLY A 96 -21.01 4.38 -25.12
N SER A 97 -20.66 3.13 -24.84
CA SER A 97 -20.82 1.92 -25.64
C SER A 97 -20.00 1.71 -26.91
#